data_AF-A0A1H8CYM8-F1
#
_entry.id   AF-A0A1H8CYM8-F1
#
_cell.length_a   1.000
_cell.length_b   1.000
_cell.length_c   1.000
_cell.angle_alpha   90.00
_cell.angle_beta   90.00
_cell.angle_gamma   90.00
#
_symmetry.space_group_name_H-M   'P 1'
#
loop_
_entity.id
_entity.type
_entity.pdbx_description
1 polymer ?
#
loop_
_entity_poly.entity_id
_entity_poly.type
_entity_poly.pdbx_seq_one_letter_code
_entity_poly.pdbx_strand_id
1 'polypeptide(L)'
;MTDDTARAAAVLKEHRASIDRLDAILVYTLGERFKHTQAVGRLKAEHALPPSDPAREATQIARLTDLAQQADLDPEFAKKFLNFIIQEVIHHHEQHQS
;
A
#
# COMPACT_ATOMS: atom_id res chain seq x y z
N MET A 1 -28.31 30.22 3.57
CA MET A 1 -27.36 29.59 2.64
C MET A 1 -27.98 29.60 1.26
N THR A 2 -27.26 29.99 0.22
CA THR A 2 -27.79 29.91 -1.15
C THR A 2 -28.01 28.45 -1.53
N ASP A 3 -28.98 28.19 -2.41
CA ASP A 3 -29.32 26.85 -2.92
C ASP A 3 -28.08 26.11 -3.47
N ASP A 4 -27.17 26.84 -4.13
CA ASP A 4 -25.90 26.30 -4.62
C ASP A 4 -24.96 25.81 -3.52
N THR A 5 -24.93 26.48 -2.36
CA THR A 5 -24.08 26.06 -1.24
C THR A 5 -24.62 24.77 -0.62
N ALA A 6 -25.95 24.64 -0.52
CA ALA A 6 -26.60 23.43 -0.02
C ALA A 6 -26.37 22.24 -0.97
N ARG A 7 -26.49 22.46 -2.27
CA ARG A 7 -26.19 21.44 -3.30
C ARG A 7 -24.72 21.02 -3.29
N ALA A 8 -23.79 21.96 -3.20
CA ALA A 8 -22.36 21.66 -3.09
C ALA A 8 -22.03 20.82 -1.84
N ALA A 9 -22.66 21.13 -0.70
CA ALA A 9 -22.48 20.38 0.55
C ALA A 9 -22.98 18.92 0.43
N ALA A 10 -24.08 18.69 -0.28
CA ALA A 10 -24.59 17.34 -0.54
C ALA A 10 -23.61 16.52 -1.41
N VAL A 11 -23.14 17.08 -2.52
CA VAL A 11 -22.15 16.44 -3.41
C VAL A 11 -20.85 16.15 -2.66
N LEU A 12 -20.37 17.10 -1.85
CA LEU A 12 -19.17 16.90 -1.02
C LEU A 12 -19.34 15.74 -0.04
N LYS A 13 -20.52 15.60 0.57
CA LYS A 13 -20.83 14.50 1.49
C LYS A 13 -20.76 13.14 0.79
N GLU A 14 -21.29 13.04 -0.43
CA GLU A 14 -21.27 11.80 -1.22
C GLU A 14 -19.85 11.39 -1.64
N HIS A 15 -19.02 12.36 -2.05
CA HIS A 15 -17.61 12.11 -2.34
C HIS A 15 -16.85 11.64 -1.10
N ARG A 16 -17.03 12.29 0.05
CA ARG A 16 -16.40 11.87 1.31
C ARG A 16 -16.80 10.46 1.73
N ALA A 17 -18.08 10.12 1.62
CA ALA A 17 -18.53 8.76 1.91
C ALA A 17 -17.88 7.72 0.97
N SER A 18 -17.56 8.10 -0.27
CA SER A 18 -16.83 7.23 -1.20
C SER A 18 -15.35 7.10 -0.84
N ILE A 19 -14.72 8.19 -0.43
CA ILE A 19 -13.33 8.20 0.07
C ILE A 19 -13.21 7.30 1.31
N ASP A 20 -14.10 7.44 2.29
CA ASP A 20 -14.07 6.63 3.52
C ASP A 20 -14.15 5.12 3.22
N ARG A 21 -14.91 4.73 2.19
CA ARG A 21 -14.99 3.33 1.74
C ARG A 21 -13.69 2.86 1.08
N LEU A 22 -13.06 3.70 0.26
CA LEU A 22 -11.77 3.38 -0.35
C LEU A 22 -10.68 3.26 0.69
N ASP A 23 -10.66 4.14 1.69
CA ASP A 23 -9.72 4.11 2.81
C ASP A 23 -9.84 2.78 3.59
N ALA A 24 -11.07 2.31 3.85
CA ALA A 24 -11.27 1.01 4.47
C ALA A 24 -10.68 -0.14 3.62
N ILE A 25 -10.89 -0.11 2.30
CA ILE A 25 -10.31 -1.11 1.38
C ILE A 25 -8.78 -1.08 1.43
N LEU A 26 -8.18 0.11 1.43
CA LEU A 26 -6.73 0.28 1.52
C LEU A 26 -6.19 -0.32 2.83
N VAL A 27 -6.81 -0.03 3.97
CA VAL A 27 -6.38 -0.53 5.28
C VAL A 27 -6.46 -2.07 5.35
N TYR A 28 -7.58 -2.67 4.92
CA TYR A 28 -7.71 -4.12 4.92
C TYR A 28 -6.72 -4.79 3.95
N THR A 29 -6.50 -4.20 2.77
CA THR A 29 -5.53 -4.69 1.79
C THR A 29 -4.10 -4.66 2.35
N LEU A 30 -3.73 -3.58 3.04
CA LEU A 30 -2.45 -3.49 3.72
C LEU A 30 -2.32 -4.56 4.80
N GLY A 31 -3.34 -4.74 5.64
CA GLY A 31 -3.36 -5.78 6.67
C GLY A 31 -3.09 -7.19 6.12
N GLU A 32 -3.75 -7.56 5.02
CA GLU A 32 -3.50 -8.84 4.34
C GLU A 32 -2.09 -8.91 3.75
N ARG A 33 -1.61 -7.82 3.13
CA ARG A 33 -0.25 -7.75 2.58
C ARG A 33 0.80 -7.98 3.68
N PHE A 34 0.64 -7.38 4.86
CA PHE A 34 1.54 -7.55 6.00
C PHE A 34 1.55 -9.00 6.52
N LYS A 35 0.39 -9.67 6.60
CA LYS A 35 0.33 -11.09 6.98
C LYS A 35 1.14 -11.97 6.02
N HIS A 36 1.04 -11.71 4.72
CA HIS A 36 1.79 -12.45 3.71
C HIS A 36 3.29 -12.17 3.77
N THR A 37 3.72 -10.93 3.96
CA THR A 37 5.16 -10.63 4.07
C THR A 37 5.78 -11.27 5.30
N GLN A 38 5.05 -11.33 6.43
CA GLN A 38 5.48 -12.07 7.63
C GLN A 38 5.58 -13.57 7.38
N ALA A 39 4.61 -14.16 6.67
CA ALA A 39 4.67 -15.58 6.32
C ALA A 39 5.86 -15.90 5.41
N VAL A 40 6.14 -15.04 4.42
CA VAL A 40 7.33 -15.16 3.56
C VAL A 40 8.61 -15.03 4.38
N GLY A 41 8.68 -14.09 5.33
CA GLY A 41 9.83 -13.94 6.21
C GLY A 41 10.10 -15.18 7.07
N ARG A 42 9.07 -15.75 7.68
CA ARG A 42 9.16 -17.03 8.42
C ARG A 42 9.65 -18.17 7.54
N LEU A 43 9.05 -18.32 6.35
CA LEU A 43 9.44 -19.34 5.38
C LEU A 43 10.92 -19.19 4.97
N LYS A 44 11.37 -17.96 4.71
CA LYS A 44 12.77 -17.69 4.38
C LYS A 44 13.70 -18.07 5.52
N ALA A 45 13.35 -17.74 6.76
CA ALA A 45 14.13 -18.08 7.94
C ALA A 45 14.21 -19.60 8.17
N GLU A 46 13.08 -20.31 8.06
CA GLU A 46 12.99 -21.77 8.22
C GLU A 46 13.86 -22.53 7.20
N HIS A 47 14.02 -21.98 5.99
CA HIS A 47 14.77 -22.60 4.91
C HIS A 47 16.12 -21.94 4.60
N ALA A 48 16.62 -21.06 5.48
CA ALA A 48 17.87 -20.31 5.30
C ALA A 48 17.97 -19.60 3.92
N LEU A 49 16.84 -19.13 3.39
CA LEU A 49 16.78 -18.38 2.14
C LEU A 49 17.21 -16.93 2.36
N PRO A 50 17.78 -16.27 1.34
CA PRO A 50 18.25 -14.91 1.47
C PRO A 50 17.09 -13.93 1.77
N PRO A 51 17.32 -12.94 2.67
CA PRO A 51 16.30 -11.98 3.06
C PRO A 51 15.89 -11.07 1.89
N SER A 52 16.83 -10.72 1.01
CA SER A 52 16.61 -9.90 -0.18
C SER A 52 16.68 -10.75 -1.47
N ASP A 53 15.91 -10.32 -2.48
CA ASP A 53 15.97 -10.83 -3.85
C ASP A 53 15.96 -9.62 -4.80
N PRO A 54 17.13 -9.10 -5.18
CA PRO A 54 17.23 -7.86 -5.97
C PRO A 54 16.51 -7.93 -7.33
N ALA A 55 16.50 -9.11 -7.96
CA ALA A 55 15.82 -9.30 -9.25
C ALA A 55 14.30 -9.24 -9.08
N ARG A 56 13.77 -9.86 -8.01
CA ARG A 56 12.36 -9.78 -7.64
C ARG A 56 11.97 -8.35 -7.27
N GLU A 57 12.80 -7.63 -6.53
CA GLU A 57 12.58 -6.24 -6.13
C GLU A 57 12.51 -5.30 -7.34
N ALA A 58 13.46 -5.40 -8.28
CA ALA A 58 13.45 -4.62 -9.52
C ALA A 58 12.17 -4.85 -10.34
N THR A 59 11.73 -6.11 -10.45
CA THR A 59 10.49 -6.47 -11.15
C THR A 59 9.25 -5.89 -10.46
N GLN A 60 9.22 -5.83 -9.12
CA GLN A 60 8.11 -5.22 -8.38
C GLN A 60 8.02 -3.72 -8.63
N ILE A 61 9.16 -3.02 -8.62
CA ILE A 61 9.23 -1.57 -8.86
C ILE A 61 8.73 -1.25 -10.28
N ALA A 62 9.18 -1.99 -11.29
CA ALA A 62 8.74 -1.81 -12.67
C ALA A 62 7.23 -2.00 -12.82
N ARG A 63 6.68 -3.11 -12.28
CA ARG A 63 5.24 -3.40 -12.33
C ARG A 63 4.41 -2.33 -11.61
N LEU A 64 4.89 -1.82 -10.47
CA LEU A 64 4.15 -0.80 -9.72
C LEU A 64 4.19 0.57 -10.38
N THR A 65 5.29 0.90 -11.05
CA THR A 65 5.39 2.12 -11.87
C THR A 65 4.36 2.08 -13.00
N ASP A 66 4.23 0.93 -13.67
CA ASP A 66 3.23 0.71 -14.72
C ASP A 66 1.79 0.76 -14.18
N LEU A 67 1.51 0.13 -13.04
CA LEU A 67 0.19 0.22 -12.40
C LEU A 67 -0.18 1.65 -11.98
N ALA A 68 0.80 2.44 -11.51
CA ALA A 68 0.56 3.84 -11.17
C ALA A 68 0.18 4.65 -12.40
N GLN A 69 0.89 4.46 -13.52
CA GLN A 69 0.56 5.10 -14.79
C GLN A 69 -0.84 4.73 -15.29
N GLN A 70 -1.21 3.44 -15.21
CA GLN A 70 -2.55 2.99 -15.62
C GLN A 70 -3.67 3.52 -14.72
N ALA A 71 -3.36 3.86 -13.46
CA ALA A 71 -4.32 4.37 -12.49
C ALA A 71 -4.35 5.91 -12.42
N ASP A 72 -3.70 6.61 -13.35
CA ASP A 72 -3.51 8.08 -13.32
C ASP A 72 -2.93 8.59 -11.99
N LEU A 73 -2.09 7.77 -11.36
CA LEU A 73 -1.38 8.08 -10.12
C LEU A 73 0.06 8.48 -10.43
N ASP A 74 0.56 9.53 -9.78
CA ASP A 74 1.96 9.95 -9.91
C ASP A 74 2.90 8.75 -9.60
N PRO A 75 3.71 8.29 -10.57
CA PRO A 75 4.60 7.16 -10.36
C PRO A 75 5.63 7.39 -9.26
N GLU A 76 6.06 8.64 -9.04
CA GLU A 76 7.00 8.97 -7.97
C GLU A 76 6.34 8.87 -6.60
N PHE A 77 5.08 9.30 -6.48
CA PHE A 77 4.28 9.05 -5.29
C PHE A 77 4.08 7.56 -5.03
N ALA A 78 3.73 6.77 -6.06
CA ALA A 78 3.53 5.32 -5.94
C ALA A 78 4.81 4.60 -5.46
N LYS A 79 5.99 4.99 -5.98
CA LYS A 79 7.28 4.48 -5.51
C LYS A 79 7.54 4.84 -4.04
N LYS A 80 7.32 6.10 -3.64
CA LYS A 80 7.49 6.55 -2.24
C LYS A 80 6.57 5.77 -1.29
N PHE A 81 5.31 5.62 -1.66
CA PHE A 81 4.35 4.86 -0.88
C PHE A 81 4.78 3.40 -0.74
N LEU A 82 5.20 2.75 -1.83
CA LEU A 82 5.70 1.38 -1.75
C LEU A 82 6.93 1.27 -0.85
N ASN A 83 7.91 2.15 -1.01
CA ASN A 83 9.13 2.15 -0.21
C ASN A 83 8.79 2.29 1.28
N PHE A 84 7.84 3.16 1.62
CA PHE A 84 7.31 3.28 2.98
C PHE A 84 6.74 1.96 3.49
N ILE A 85 5.86 1.30 2.72
CA ILE A 85 5.28 0.01 3.13
C ILE A 85 6.36 -1.08 3.28
N ILE A 86 7.37 -1.13 2.41
CA ILE A 86 8.48 -2.09 2.50
C ILE A 86 9.30 -1.84 3.77
N GLN A 87 9.65 -0.58 4.05
CA GLN A 87 10.38 -0.22 5.27
C GLN A 87 9.62 -0.62 6.54
N GLU A 88 8.31 -0.39 6.56
CA GLU A 88 7.46 -0.78 7.69
C GLU A 88 7.46 -2.31 7.91
N VAL A 89 7.42 -3.09 6.82
CA VAL A 89 7.51 -4.57 6.89
C VAL A 89 8.85 -5.02 7.48
N ILE A 90 9.96 -4.40 7.07
CA ILE A 90 11.31 -4.73 7.56
C ILE A 90 11.41 -4.41 9.04
N HIS A 91 10.97 -3.22 9.45
CA HIS A 91 10.97 -2.80 10.85
C HIS A 91 10.20 -3.78 11.75
N HIS A 92 9.02 -4.21 11.31
CA HIS A 92 8.24 -5.22 12.03
C HIS A 92 8.95 -6.58 12.11
N HIS A 93 9.70 -6.99 11.08
CA HIS A 93 10.47 -8.25 11.13
C HIS A 93 11.61 -8.18 12.15
N GLU A 94 12.33 -7.05 12.20
CA GLU A 94 13.43 -6.85 13.14
C GLU A 94 12.95 -6.90 14.61
N GLN A 95 11.77 -6.33 14.89
CA GLN A 95 11.17 -6.35 16.24
C GLN A 95 10.60 -7.71 16.65
N HIS A 96 10.13 -8.52 15.70
CA HIS A 96 9.60 -9.85 15.99
C HIS A 96 10.68 -10.95 16.00
N GLN A 97 11.91 -10.65 15.57
CA GLN A 97 13.07 -11.53 15.66
C GLN A 97 13.91 -11.35 16.94
N SER A 98 13.52 -10.45 17.84
CA SER A 98 14.12 -10.26 19.18
C SER A 98 13.37 -10.97 20.30
#